data_AF-A0A811R9S8-F1
#
_entry.id   AF-A0A811R9S8-F1
#
_cell.length_a   1.000
_cell.length_b   1.000
_cell.length_c   1.000
_cell.angle_alpha   90.00
_cell.angle_beta   90.00
_cell.angle_gamma   90.00
#
_symmetry.space_group_name_H-M   'P 1'
#
loop_
_entity.id
_entity.type
_entity.pdbx_description
1 polymer ?
#
loop_
_entity_poly.entity_id
_entity_poly.type
_entity_poly.pdbx_seq_one_letter_code
_entity_poly.pdbx_strand_id
1 'polypeptide(L)'
;MQEADRQVLSDFEVLRGIAGCGEDTGRDEFDRLWYWLFPVVVSLSKEKIKKLWDCTTPRWIEGLITIEEAENALRSYRELLKEPGTFVLDFLPPRSWRIRIFGSLVVTYIGSDNSIHHRLLSLDSSDASAENLQDLLLQEPELSQLGRVDRLPTAIR
;
A
#
# COMPACT_ATOMS: atom_id res chain seq x y z
N MET A 1 21.19 10.43 -5.75
CA MET A 1 19.85 9.98 -6.13
C MET A 1 18.92 10.29 -4.98
N GLN A 2 17.88 11.12 -5.20
CA GLN A 2 17.00 11.58 -4.13
C GLN A 2 16.04 10.46 -3.69
N GLU A 3 15.51 10.52 -2.47
CA GLU A 3 14.53 9.56 -1.92
C GLU A 3 13.32 9.35 -2.86
N ALA A 4 12.87 10.44 -3.50
CA ALA A 4 11.76 10.44 -4.45
C ALA A 4 12.07 9.63 -5.72
N ASP A 5 13.30 9.72 -6.26
CA ASP A 5 13.71 8.96 -7.45
C ASP A 5 13.71 7.44 -7.16
N ARG A 6 14.04 7.04 -5.93
CA ARG A 6 14.05 5.63 -5.49
C ARG A 6 12.66 5.05 -5.38
N GLN A 7 11.72 5.83 -4.85
CA GLN A 7 10.31 5.43 -4.76
C GLN A 7 9.73 5.17 -6.15
N VAL A 8 9.97 6.10 -7.09
CA VAL A 8 9.48 5.98 -8.47
C VAL A 8 10.01 4.71 -9.14
N LEU A 9 11.28 4.37 -8.93
CA LEU A 9 11.88 3.15 -9.48
C LEU A 9 11.23 1.88 -8.91
N SER A 10 11.01 1.83 -7.60
CA SER A 10 10.43 0.64 -6.98
C SER A 10 8.93 0.49 -7.28
N ASP A 11 8.18 1.59 -7.32
CA ASP A 11 6.78 1.56 -7.77
C ASP A 11 6.70 1.08 -9.24
N PHE A 12 7.67 1.45 -10.08
CA PHE A 12 7.74 0.98 -11.46
C PHE A 12 8.02 -0.54 -11.55
N GLU A 13 8.85 -1.09 -10.68
CA GLU A 13 9.09 -2.54 -10.59
C GLU A 13 7.82 -3.30 -10.21
N VAL A 14 7.03 -2.76 -9.28
CA VAL A 14 5.71 -3.33 -8.92
C VAL A 14 4.77 -3.30 -10.12
N LEU A 15 4.65 -2.16 -10.83
CA LEU A 15 3.82 -2.05 -12.03
C LEU A 15 4.24 -3.03 -13.13
N ARG A 16 5.56 -3.21 -13.33
CA ARG A 16 6.11 -4.19 -14.28
C ARG A 16 5.72 -5.61 -13.89
N GLY A 17 5.81 -5.94 -12.60
CA GLY A 17 5.37 -7.22 -12.06
C GLY A 17 3.87 -7.50 -12.24
N ILE A 18 3.04 -6.46 -12.14
CA ILE A 18 1.58 -6.50 -12.36
C ILE A 18 1.25 -6.74 -13.83
N ALA A 19 1.87 -5.95 -14.72
CA ALA A 19 1.71 -6.09 -16.17
C ALA A 19 2.19 -7.47 -16.65
N GLY A 20 3.16 -8.07 -15.94
CA GLY A 20 3.84 -9.28 -16.35
C GLY A 20 4.79 -9.04 -17.53
N CYS A 21 5.19 -7.79 -17.75
CA CYS A 21 6.03 -7.39 -18.87
C CYS A 21 7.52 -7.47 -18.53
N GLY A 22 8.34 -7.66 -19.57
CA GLY A 22 9.80 -7.56 -19.52
C GLY A 22 10.22 -6.12 -19.80
N GLU A 23 10.99 -5.91 -20.87
CA GLU A 23 11.35 -4.56 -21.33
C GLU A 23 10.29 -3.94 -22.26
N ASP A 24 9.56 -4.78 -23.02
CA ASP A 24 8.50 -4.35 -23.92
C ASP A 24 7.10 -4.67 -23.35
N THR A 25 6.14 -3.77 -23.61
CA THR A 25 4.73 -3.91 -23.18
C THR A 25 3.83 -4.02 -24.40
N GLY A 26 3.21 -5.19 -24.59
CA GLY A 26 2.18 -5.42 -25.60
C GLY A 26 0.79 -4.99 -25.10
N ARG A 27 -0.23 -5.25 -25.94
CA ARG A 27 -1.61 -4.86 -25.62
C ARG A 27 -2.17 -5.62 -24.41
N ASP A 28 -1.87 -6.92 -24.30
CA ASP A 28 -2.38 -7.76 -23.22
C ASP A 28 -1.74 -7.40 -21.88
N GLU A 29 -0.45 -7.07 -21.87
CA GLU A 29 0.28 -6.57 -20.70
C GLU A 29 -0.25 -5.20 -20.26
N PHE A 30 -0.51 -4.31 -21.23
CA PHE A 30 -1.13 -3.02 -20.97
C PHE A 30 -2.53 -3.18 -20.37
N ASP A 31 -3.37 -4.04 -20.94
CA ASP A 31 -4.73 -4.25 -20.44
C ASP A 31 -4.69 -4.77 -18.99
N ARG A 32 -3.82 -5.74 -18.67
CA ARG A 32 -3.63 -6.24 -17.29
C ARG A 32 -3.22 -5.14 -16.32
N LEU A 33 -2.24 -4.33 -16.70
CA LEU A 33 -1.80 -3.18 -15.92
C LEU A 33 -2.96 -2.20 -15.70
N TRP A 34 -3.65 -1.85 -16.78
CA TRP A 34 -4.71 -0.86 -16.77
C TRP A 34 -5.93 -1.28 -15.94
N TYR A 35 -6.33 -2.56 -16.00
CA TYR A 35 -7.41 -3.11 -15.18
C TYR A 35 -7.15 -2.95 -13.68
N TRP A 36 -5.89 -2.97 -13.24
CA TRP A 36 -5.52 -2.73 -11.85
C TRP A 36 -5.29 -1.24 -11.56
N LEU A 37 -4.57 -0.54 -12.44
CA LEU A 37 -4.14 0.85 -12.22
C LEU A 37 -5.31 1.84 -12.29
N PHE A 38 -6.24 1.65 -13.23
CA PHE A 38 -7.35 2.58 -13.41
C PHE A 38 -8.19 2.73 -12.12
N PRO A 39 -8.63 1.65 -11.46
CA PRO A 39 -9.31 1.76 -10.16
C PRO A 39 -8.48 2.45 -9.08
N VAL A 40 -7.16 2.23 -9.03
CA VAL A 40 -6.25 2.90 -8.07
C VAL A 40 -6.24 4.41 -8.33
N VAL A 41 -6.11 4.82 -9.59
CA VAL A 41 -6.15 6.24 -9.98
C VAL A 41 -7.51 6.86 -9.64
N VAL A 42 -8.62 6.13 -9.87
CA VAL A 42 -9.96 6.58 -9.48
C VAL A 42 -10.04 6.81 -7.98
N SER A 43 -9.50 5.91 -7.15
CA SER A 43 -9.47 6.11 -5.70
C SER A 43 -8.56 7.28 -5.28
N LEU A 44 -7.38 7.42 -5.89
CA LEU A 44 -6.50 8.57 -5.66
C LEU A 44 -7.12 9.90 -6.09
N SER A 45 -8.12 9.90 -6.97
CA SER A 45 -8.87 11.11 -7.31
C SER A 45 -9.84 11.57 -6.20
N LYS A 46 -10.19 10.69 -5.24
CA LYS A 46 -11.02 11.04 -4.09
C LYS A 46 -10.22 11.92 -3.13
N GLU A 47 -10.73 13.11 -2.82
CA GLU A 47 -10.02 14.14 -2.05
C GLU A 47 -9.43 13.63 -0.72
N LYS A 48 -10.18 12.81 0.03
CA LYS A 48 -9.72 12.25 1.31
C LYS A 48 -8.49 11.33 1.13
N ILE A 49 -8.50 10.47 0.10
CA ILE A 49 -7.39 9.56 -0.21
C ILE A 49 -6.22 10.34 -0.79
N LYS A 50 -6.49 11.31 -1.66
CA LYS A 50 -5.46 12.21 -2.20
C LYS A 50 -4.69 12.93 -1.09
N LYS A 51 -5.39 13.46 -0.09
CA LYS A 51 -4.76 14.10 1.08
C LYS A 51 -3.84 13.14 1.84
N LEU A 52 -4.24 11.88 2.05
CA LEU A 52 -3.38 10.85 2.65
C LEU A 52 -2.14 10.55 1.79
N TRP A 53 -2.33 10.42 0.48
CA TRP A 53 -1.25 10.14 -0.48
C TRP A 53 -0.22 11.27 -0.54
N ASP A 54 -0.69 12.52 -0.57
CA ASP A 54 0.16 13.71 -0.68
C ASP A 54 0.89 14.05 0.65
N CYS A 55 0.54 13.39 1.76
CA CYS A 55 1.25 13.57 3.04
C CYS A 55 2.68 13.02 2.96
N THR A 56 3.67 13.87 3.20
CA THR A 56 5.08 13.47 3.23
C THR A 56 5.61 13.24 4.65
N THR A 57 4.92 13.73 5.68
CA THR A 57 5.41 13.67 7.07
C THR A 57 4.25 13.64 8.08
N PRO A 58 3.88 12.48 8.66
CA PRO A 58 4.32 11.14 8.24
C PRO A 58 3.77 10.80 6.84
N ARG A 59 4.52 10.04 6.05
CA ARG A 59 3.98 9.44 4.82
C ARG A 59 2.97 8.38 5.21
N TRP A 60 1.70 8.51 4.81
CA TRP A 60 0.66 7.56 5.23
C TRP A 60 0.56 6.37 4.29
N ILE A 61 0.51 6.63 2.99
CA ILE A 61 0.47 5.57 1.97
C ILE A 61 1.90 5.37 1.48
N GLU A 62 2.44 4.16 1.61
CA GLU A 62 3.83 3.84 1.26
C GLU A 62 4.09 3.75 -0.25
N GLY A 63 3.01 3.86 -1.04
CA GLY A 63 3.07 3.85 -2.50
C GLY A 63 2.48 2.56 -3.05
N LEU A 64 3.13 2.04 -4.10
CA LEU A 64 2.80 0.74 -4.66
C LEU A 64 3.80 -0.27 -4.11
N ILE A 65 3.36 -1.05 -3.13
CA ILE A 65 4.19 -2.08 -2.48
C ILE A 65 3.58 -3.45 -2.71
N THR A 66 4.41 -4.48 -2.66
CA THR A 66 3.98 -5.88 -2.65
C THR A 66 3.52 -6.31 -1.26
N ILE A 67 2.76 -7.40 -1.17
CA ILE A 67 2.40 -8.01 0.13
C ILE A 67 3.65 -8.34 0.93
N GLU A 68 4.67 -8.90 0.28
CA GLU A 68 5.92 -9.27 0.94
C GLU A 68 6.61 -8.04 1.55
N GLU A 69 6.65 -6.92 0.83
CA GLU A 69 7.16 -5.64 1.36
C GLU A 69 6.33 -5.15 2.55
N ALA A 70 5.00 -5.20 2.47
CA ALA A 70 4.10 -4.80 3.55
C ALA A 70 4.30 -5.67 4.81
N GLU A 71 4.36 -6.99 4.66
CA GLU A 71 4.61 -7.91 5.77
C GLU A 71 6.02 -7.74 6.36
N ASN A 72 7.03 -7.56 5.51
CA ASN A 72 8.41 -7.35 5.96
C ASN A 72 8.56 -6.04 6.73
N ALA A 73 7.81 -5.01 6.37
CA ALA A 73 7.75 -3.76 7.11
C ALA A 73 7.18 -3.92 8.53
N LEU A 74 6.41 -4.98 8.79
CA LEU A 74 5.89 -5.34 10.11
C LEU A 74 6.80 -6.30 10.87
N ARG A 75 7.79 -6.89 10.20
CA ARG A 75 8.84 -7.69 10.83
C ARG A 75 9.95 -6.76 11.37
N SER A 76 10.53 -7.18 12.47
CA SER A 76 11.72 -6.63 13.09
C SER A 76 12.91 -7.57 12.84
N TYR A 77 13.96 -7.48 13.64
CA TYR A 77 15.15 -8.31 13.48
C TYR A 77 14.85 -9.79 13.76
N ARG A 78 15.38 -10.70 12.91
CA ARG A 78 15.19 -12.17 13.00
C ARG A 78 13.72 -12.63 12.91
N GLU A 79 12.94 -12.06 12.00
CA GLU A 79 11.55 -12.47 11.71
C GLU A 79 10.54 -12.25 12.85
N LEU A 80 10.99 -11.70 13.99
CA LEU A 80 10.11 -11.28 15.09
C LEU A 80 9.21 -10.13 14.63
N LEU A 81 7.92 -10.19 14.89
CA LEU A 81 7.00 -9.09 14.58
C LEU A 81 7.27 -7.86 15.46
N LYS A 82 6.97 -6.67 14.93
CA LYS A 82 6.89 -5.43 15.70
C LYS A 82 5.72 -5.50 16.71
N GLU A 83 5.55 -4.46 17.51
CA GLU A 83 4.47 -4.40 18.50
C GLU A 83 3.08 -4.49 17.83
N PRO A 84 2.11 -5.18 18.45
CA PRO A 84 0.71 -5.15 18.04
C PRO A 84 0.20 -3.72 17.83
N GLY A 85 -0.61 -3.56 16.78
CA GLY A 85 -1.10 -2.26 16.35
C GLY A 85 -0.20 -1.51 15.37
N THR A 86 0.98 -2.05 15.05
CA THR A 86 1.78 -1.55 13.93
C THR A 86 1.11 -1.88 12.61
N PHE A 87 0.96 -0.89 11.72
CA PHE A 87 0.28 -1.08 10.44
C PHE A 87 0.95 -0.34 9.26
N VAL A 88 0.72 -0.85 8.05
CA VAL A 88 1.14 -0.25 6.78
C VAL A 88 -0.09 -0.09 5.90
N LEU A 89 -0.14 1.00 5.14
CA LEU A 89 -1.25 1.38 4.28
C LEU A 89 -0.80 1.40 2.82
N ASP A 90 -1.47 0.62 1.97
CA ASP A 90 -1.07 0.44 0.58
C ASP A 90 -2.25 0.14 -0.37
N PHE A 91 -1.93 0.08 -1.68
CA PHE A 91 -2.79 -0.53 -2.69
C PHE A 91 -2.23 -1.91 -3.06
N LEU A 92 -2.91 -2.98 -2.65
CA LEU A 92 -2.42 -4.34 -2.90
C LEU A 92 -2.40 -4.72 -4.40
N PRO A 93 -1.33 -5.40 -4.87
CA PRO A 93 -1.26 -5.96 -6.22
C PRO A 93 -2.24 -7.14 -6.44
N PRO A 94 -2.53 -7.52 -7.70
CA PRO A 94 -3.59 -8.48 -8.04
C PRO A 94 -3.41 -9.93 -7.57
N ARG A 95 -2.20 -10.34 -7.15
CA ARG A 95 -1.85 -11.78 -7.07
C ARG A 95 -2.46 -12.54 -5.90
N SER A 96 -3.20 -11.87 -5.01
CA SER A 96 -3.64 -12.44 -3.72
C SER A 96 -5.14 -12.34 -3.45
N TRP A 97 -5.93 -11.65 -4.29
CA TRP A 97 -7.39 -11.61 -4.08
C TRP A 97 -8.21 -11.46 -5.37
N ARG A 98 -9.35 -12.16 -5.42
CA ARG A 98 -10.23 -12.29 -6.58
C ARG A 98 -10.77 -10.94 -7.06
N ILE A 99 -10.24 -10.36 -8.14
CA ILE A 99 -10.83 -9.47 -9.18
C ILE A 99 -11.69 -8.24 -8.71
N ARG A 100 -12.11 -8.13 -7.46
CA ARG A 100 -13.19 -7.27 -6.94
C ARG A 100 -12.68 -6.18 -6.00
N ILE A 101 -11.36 -6.07 -5.81
CA ILE A 101 -10.75 -5.18 -4.80
C ILE A 101 -9.78 -4.16 -5.43
N PHE A 102 -9.68 -4.10 -6.76
CA PHE A 102 -8.79 -3.15 -7.41
C PHE A 102 -9.16 -1.71 -7.04
N GLY A 103 -8.15 -0.93 -6.67
CA GLY A 103 -8.30 0.47 -6.29
C GLY A 103 -8.73 0.72 -4.86
N SER A 104 -8.91 -0.30 -4.03
CA SER A 104 -9.20 -0.07 -2.62
C SER A 104 -7.93 -0.05 -1.79
N LEU A 105 -7.96 0.76 -0.73
CA LEU A 105 -6.85 0.88 0.21
C LEU A 105 -6.88 -0.29 1.19
N VAL A 106 -5.74 -0.92 1.41
CA VAL A 106 -5.59 -2.05 2.31
C VAL A 106 -4.69 -1.67 3.46
N VAL A 107 -5.06 -2.13 4.65
CA VAL A 107 -4.23 -2.05 5.84
C VAL A 107 -3.68 -3.43 6.14
N THR A 108 -2.36 -3.52 6.16
CA THR A 108 -1.63 -4.69 6.65
C THR A 108 -1.14 -4.36 8.06
N TYR A 109 -1.49 -5.15 9.07
CA TYR A 109 -1.23 -4.80 10.48
C TYR A 109 -0.96 -6.01 11.37
N ILE A 110 -0.38 -5.77 12.54
CA ILE A 110 -0.13 -6.77 13.58
C ILE A 110 -1.31 -6.77 14.55
N GLY A 111 -2.06 -7.86 14.59
CA GLY A 111 -3.19 -8.02 15.50
C GLY A 111 -2.74 -8.24 16.95
N SER A 112 -3.69 -8.15 17.89
CA SER A 112 -3.45 -8.46 19.31
C SER A 112 -3.07 -9.93 19.55
N ASP A 113 -3.33 -10.79 18.56
CA ASP A 113 -2.92 -12.19 18.53
C ASP A 113 -1.46 -12.40 18.08
N ASN A 114 -0.70 -11.31 17.85
CA ASN A 114 0.65 -11.33 17.30
C ASN A 114 0.73 -12.04 15.93
N SER A 115 -0.28 -11.84 15.07
CA SER A 115 -0.22 -12.30 13.69
C SER A 115 -0.48 -11.15 12.70
N ILE A 116 -0.03 -11.32 11.46
CA ILE A 116 -0.23 -10.32 10.40
C ILE A 116 -1.61 -10.52 9.78
N HIS A 117 -2.37 -9.43 9.70
CA HIS A 117 -3.70 -9.39 9.08
C HIS A 117 -3.70 -8.40 7.93
N HIS A 118 -4.54 -8.67 6.93
CA HIS A 118 -4.81 -7.75 5.83
C HIS A 118 -6.30 -7.41 5.82
N ARG A 119 -6.61 -6.12 5.93
CA ARG A 119 -7.99 -5.63 5.97
C ARG A 119 -8.22 -4.61 4.87
N LEU A 120 -9.29 -4.83 4.10
CA LEU A 120 -9.79 -3.84 3.17
C LEU A 120 -10.39 -2.66 3.93
N LEU A 121 -9.95 -1.44 3.64
CA LEU A 121 -10.63 -0.25 4.14
C LEU A 121 -11.85 0.05 3.28
N SER A 122 -13.02 -0.02 3.89
CA SER A 122 -14.24 0.51 3.29
C SER A 122 -14.23 2.03 3.43
N LEU A 123 -13.73 2.73 2.41
CA LEU A 123 -13.73 4.19 2.37
C LEU A 123 -15.08 4.76 1.87
N ASP A 124 -16.10 3.90 1.77
CA ASP A 124 -17.48 4.28 1.50
C ASP A 124 -18.09 4.88 2.77
N SER A 125 -17.70 6.08 3.14
CA SER A 125 -18.45 6.85 4.13
C SER A 125 -18.72 8.27 3.62
N SER A 126 -19.98 8.42 3.26
CA SER A 126 -20.79 9.65 3.18
C SER A 126 -20.76 10.50 4.47
N ASP A 127 -19.92 10.17 5.45
CA ASP A 127 -19.72 10.96 6.65
C ASP A 127 -18.81 12.13 6.30
N ALA A 128 -19.47 13.18 5.81
CA ALA A 128 -18.95 14.54 5.68
C ALA A 128 -18.52 15.14 7.04
N SER A 129 -18.79 14.44 8.15
CA SER A 129 -18.47 14.84 9.52
C SER A 129 -17.15 14.28 10.07
N ALA A 130 -16.56 13.26 9.43
CA ALA A 130 -15.26 12.75 9.87
C ALA A 130 -14.16 13.71 9.41
N GLU A 131 -13.71 14.55 10.33
CA GLU A 131 -12.49 15.35 10.21
C GLU A 131 -11.32 14.37 10.05
N ASN A 132 -10.84 14.21 8.80
CA ASN A 132 -9.63 13.47 8.39
C ASN A 132 -9.64 11.92 8.53
N LEU A 133 -9.27 11.23 7.45
CA LEU A 133 -9.12 9.76 7.43
C LEU A 133 -8.02 9.26 8.36
N GLN A 134 -7.01 10.09 8.63
CA GLN A 134 -5.90 9.78 9.53
C GLN A 134 -6.40 9.48 10.95
N ASP A 135 -7.29 10.34 11.45
CA ASP A 135 -7.84 10.22 12.79
C ASP A 135 -8.76 9.00 12.91
N LEU A 136 -9.55 8.72 11.85
CA LEU A 136 -10.35 7.49 11.79
C LEU A 136 -9.48 6.23 11.84
N LEU A 137 -8.35 6.21 11.11
CA LEU A 137 -7.44 5.06 11.13
C LEU A 137 -6.84 4.83 12.51
N LEU A 138 -6.49 5.89 13.25
CA LEU A 138 -5.90 5.79 14.59
C LEU A 138 -6.94 5.56 15.70
N GLN A 139 -8.23 5.70 15.41
CA GLN A 139 -9.32 5.33 16.32
C GLN A 139 -9.63 3.83 16.28
N GLU A 140 -9.21 3.12 15.23
CA GLU A 140 -9.37 1.68 15.14
C GLU A 140 -8.55 0.99 16.25
N PRO A 141 -9.15 0.11 17.06
CA PRO A 141 -8.51 -0.45 18.25
C PRO A 141 -7.28 -1.31 17.93
N GLU A 142 -7.18 -1.80 16.68
CA GLU A 142 -6.07 -2.62 16.21
C GLU A 142 -5.01 -1.84 15.43
N LEU A 143 -5.15 -0.52 15.27
CA LEU A 143 -4.24 0.33 14.49
C LEU A 143 -3.75 1.48 15.36
N SER A 144 -2.58 1.31 15.97
CA SER A 144 -2.03 2.27 16.93
C SER A 144 -0.88 3.09 16.37
N GLN A 145 -0.07 2.50 15.47
CA GLN A 145 1.14 3.16 14.97
C GLN A 145 1.48 2.76 13.54
N LEU A 146 1.98 3.73 12.79
CA LEU A 146 2.34 3.54 11.39
C LEU A 146 3.74 2.92 11.26
N GLY A 147 3.83 1.81 10.53
CA GLY A 147 5.05 1.16 10.11
C GLY A 147 5.73 1.86 8.93
N ARG A 148 6.93 1.39 8.58
CA ARG A 148 7.74 1.91 7.48
C ARG A 148 8.27 0.78 6.63
N VAL A 149 8.18 0.94 5.32
CA VAL A 149 8.74 -0.01 4.35
C VAL A 149 10.17 0.42 4.04
N ASP A 150 11.13 -0.31 4.59
CA ASP A 150 12.56 -0.09 4.31
C ASP A 150 12.95 -0.79 3.01
N ARG A 151 12.84 -0.11 1.88
CA ARG A 151 13.36 -0.58 0.60
C ARG A 151 14.89 -0.46 0.60
N LEU A 152 15.58 -1.55 0.97
CA LEU A 152 17.03 -1.61 0.83
C LEU A 152 17.42 -1.39 -0.65
N PRO A 153 18.54 -0.70 -0.93
CA PRO A 153 18.98 -0.52 -2.30
C PRO A 153 19.22 -1.88 -2.94
N THR A 154 18.48 -2.19 -4.01
CA THR A 154 18.84 -3.28 -4.91
C THR A 154 20.25 -2.98 -5.37
N ALA A 155 21.23 -3.77 -4.91
CA ALA A 155 22.57 -3.72 -5.45
C ALA A 155 22.42 -3.98 -6.94
N ILE A 156 22.72 -2.95 -7.75
CA ILE A 156 22.78 -3.04 -9.20
C ILE A 156 23.68 -4.24 -9.51
N ARG A 157 23.07 -5.33 -10.00
CA ARG A 157 23.79 -6.45 -10.59
C ARG A 157 23.92 -6.21 -12.07
#